data_AF-A0A962URH5-F1
#
_entry.id   AF-A0A962URH5-F1
#
_cell.length_a   1.000
_cell.length_b   1.000
_cell.length_c   1.000
_cell.angle_alpha   90.00
_cell.angle_beta   90.00
_cell.angle_gamma   90.00
#
_symmetry.space_group_name_H-M   'P 1'
#
loop_
_entity.id
_entity.type
_entity.pdbx_description
1 polymer ?
#
loop_
_entity_poly.entity_id
_entity_poly.type
_entity_poly.pdbx_seq_one_letter_code
_entity_poly.pdbx_strand_id
1 'polypeptide(L)'
;PPPGYWHFGREPQDLDAAWLALDGMVGTFEKPRFFDYDPSICAHSRSGQSGCRRCIDSCPAEAIISIGEQVEVNPNLCQGGGICATVCPTGAMAYAYPGPGDTAERVRLMLRTYLDAGGSDPLVLFVAEGDVALLPPTPANLLLIVVEELASVGHEQWLAALAWGARCVLLADGGSVPGKAREALNRQLAFTHDLLRGLGYPPDALRTISCSEVSAQQPPDLSTVAGNHAHFAATGQKRELAGLALDHLWAQSLARPSHFPILPGAPYGRILVDAGKCTLCMSCTSVCPAKAVSAGDDAPRLVFYEDNCVQCSICASSCPERAITLEARYLADPEQRRQPVVLYEEPPFCCIACGKPFATRRVIDNILDKLSGHAMFQSDRARQRLQMCEDCRVIDAVQDAEAMQSGLLFGGRPPKTNDRQS
;
A
#
# COMPACT_ATOMS: atom_id res chain seq x y z
N PRO A 1 26.31 -9.94 -10.42
CA PRO A 1 26.21 -10.08 -8.94
C PRO A 1 25.15 -9.08 -8.44
N PRO A 2 24.49 -9.32 -7.30
CA PRO A 2 23.71 -8.27 -6.64
C PRO A 2 24.59 -7.04 -6.44
N PRO A 3 24.06 -5.81 -6.54
CA PRO A 3 24.81 -4.60 -6.19
C PRO A 3 25.49 -4.75 -4.83
N GLY A 4 26.69 -4.18 -4.66
CA GLY A 4 27.46 -4.20 -3.41
C GLY A 4 28.15 -5.53 -3.04
N TYR A 5 27.99 -6.60 -3.84
CA TYR A 5 28.76 -7.82 -3.67
C TYR A 5 29.99 -7.84 -4.57
N TRP A 6 31.15 -8.05 -3.94
CA TRP A 6 32.38 -8.34 -4.65
C TRP A 6 32.34 -9.80 -5.12
N HIS A 7 32.39 -9.99 -6.43
CA HIS A 7 32.44 -11.30 -7.03
C HIS A 7 33.75 -11.43 -7.80
N PHE A 8 34.57 -12.36 -7.37
CA PHE A 8 35.78 -12.75 -8.09
C PHE A 8 35.52 -14.02 -8.88
N GLY A 9 36.07 -14.09 -10.09
CA GLY A 9 36.08 -15.33 -10.86
C GLY A 9 36.89 -16.42 -10.15
N ARG A 10 36.85 -17.64 -10.70
CA ARG A 10 37.57 -18.79 -10.13
C ARG A 10 38.93 -19.01 -10.77
N GLU A 11 39.30 -18.19 -11.76
CA GLU A 11 40.60 -18.31 -12.42
C GLU A 11 41.71 -17.78 -11.50
N PRO A 12 42.94 -18.31 -11.60
CA PRO A 12 44.04 -17.93 -10.70
C PRO A 12 44.28 -16.41 -10.63
N GLN A 13 44.22 -15.72 -11.78
CA GLN A 13 44.37 -14.27 -11.88
C GLN A 13 43.26 -13.49 -11.16
N ASP A 14 42.03 -14.02 -11.13
CA ASP A 14 40.90 -13.40 -10.43
C ASP A 14 41.05 -13.57 -8.91
N LEU A 15 41.60 -14.72 -8.49
CA LEU A 15 41.89 -15.01 -7.08
C LEU A 15 43.07 -14.18 -6.55
N ASP A 16 44.11 -13.96 -7.36
CA ASP A 16 45.22 -13.08 -7.01
C ASP A 16 44.75 -11.63 -6.86
N ALA A 17 43.89 -11.16 -7.77
CA ALA A 17 43.25 -9.85 -7.67
C ALA A 17 42.34 -9.74 -6.43
N ALA A 18 41.62 -10.82 -6.10
CA ALA A 18 40.83 -10.91 -4.87
C ALA A 18 41.68 -10.80 -3.63
N TRP A 19 42.77 -11.56 -3.58
CA TRP A 19 43.71 -11.54 -2.47
C TRP A 19 44.28 -10.13 -2.26
N LEU A 20 44.73 -9.48 -3.34
CA LEU A 20 45.31 -8.13 -3.26
C LEU A 20 44.29 -7.09 -2.78
N ALA A 21 43.02 -7.22 -3.18
CA ALA A 21 41.98 -6.28 -2.76
C ALA A 21 41.50 -6.51 -1.32
N LEU A 22 41.56 -7.76 -0.84
CA LEU A 22 41.24 -8.12 0.54
C LEU A 22 42.43 -7.92 1.49
N ASP A 23 43.65 -7.87 0.97
CA ASP A 23 44.86 -7.66 1.75
C ASP A 23 44.80 -6.30 2.47
N GLY A 24 44.97 -6.33 3.79
CA GLY A 24 44.82 -5.15 4.64
C GLY A 24 43.38 -4.77 5.01
N MET A 25 42.34 -5.46 4.50
CA MET A 25 40.95 -5.33 4.99
C MET A 25 40.76 -6.06 6.35
N VAL A 26 41.66 -5.82 7.30
CA VAL A 26 41.62 -6.39 8.64
C VAL A 26 41.07 -5.36 9.61
N GLY A 27 39.88 -5.62 10.15
CA GLY A 27 39.22 -4.72 11.09
C GLY A 27 37.81 -5.16 11.45
N THR A 28 37.11 -4.28 12.16
CA THR A 28 35.67 -4.44 12.43
C THR A 28 34.88 -3.73 11.34
N PHE A 29 33.98 -4.46 10.71
CA PHE A 29 33.08 -3.91 9.69
C PHE A 29 31.67 -3.86 10.27
N GLU A 30 31.05 -2.69 10.20
CA GLU A 30 29.66 -2.51 10.55
C GLU A 30 28.86 -2.20 9.29
N LYS A 31 27.74 -2.90 9.13
CA LYS A 31 26.79 -2.63 8.07
C LYS A 31 25.50 -2.08 8.70
N PRO A 32 25.12 -0.84 8.42
CA PRO A 32 23.85 -0.30 8.88
C PRO A 32 22.69 -1.19 8.43
N ARG A 33 21.71 -1.38 9.31
CA ARG A 33 20.44 -1.96 8.90
C ARG A 33 19.59 -0.85 8.30
N PHE A 34 19.44 -0.87 6.98
CA PHE A 34 18.75 0.19 6.23
C PHE A 34 17.22 0.12 6.24
N PHE A 35 16.62 -0.82 6.95
CA PHE A 35 15.17 -1.05 6.89
C PHE A 35 14.57 -1.37 8.25
N ASP A 36 13.36 -0.86 8.44
CA ASP A 36 12.43 -1.27 9.48
C ASP A 36 11.19 -1.89 8.84
N TYR A 37 10.66 -2.95 9.47
CA TYR A 37 9.50 -3.69 8.99
C TYR A 37 8.46 -3.84 10.10
N ASP A 38 7.26 -3.32 9.86
CA ASP A 38 6.08 -3.50 10.70
C ASP A 38 5.08 -4.47 10.03
N PRO A 39 5.02 -5.74 10.50
CA PRO A 39 4.09 -6.72 9.94
C PRO A 39 2.62 -6.40 10.22
N SER A 40 2.30 -5.58 11.23
CA SER A 40 0.92 -5.32 11.66
C SER A 40 0.11 -4.52 10.64
N ILE A 41 0.79 -3.69 9.86
CA ILE A 41 0.22 -2.86 8.78
C ILE A 41 0.64 -3.36 7.39
N CYS A 42 1.29 -4.54 7.30
CA CYS A 42 1.74 -5.09 6.02
C CYS A 42 0.55 -5.62 5.20
N ALA A 43 0.50 -5.27 3.92
CA ALA A 43 -0.53 -5.73 2.99
C ALA A 43 -0.10 -6.92 2.13
N HIS A 44 1.00 -7.59 2.49
CA HIS A 44 1.58 -8.65 1.66
C HIS A 44 0.66 -9.86 1.53
N SER A 45 0.17 -10.37 2.65
CA SER A 45 -0.71 -11.52 2.72
C SER A 45 -1.44 -11.52 4.07
N ARG A 46 -2.65 -12.10 4.10
CA ARG A 46 -3.41 -12.29 5.33
C ARG A 46 -4.43 -13.40 5.15
N SER A 47 -4.55 -14.28 6.15
CA SER A 47 -5.46 -15.44 6.11
C SER A 47 -5.26 -16.30 4.85
N GLY A 48 -4.00 -16.53 4.45
CA GLY A 48 -3.61 -17.29 3.26
C GLY A 48 -3.90 -16.61 1.91
N GLN A 49 -4.40 -15.36 1.91
CA GLN A 49 -4.68 -14.61 0.68
C GLN A 49 -3.49 -13.72 0.30
N SER A 50 -2.95 -13.92 -0.90
CA SER A 50 -1.91 -13.04 -1.46
C SER A 50 -2.47 -11.65 -1.75
N GLY A 51 -1.70 -10.63 -1.38
CA GLY A 51 -1.98 -9.21 -1.63
C GLY A 51 -0.78 -8.53 -2.30
N CYS A 52 -0.19 -7.54 -1.63
CA CYS A 52 0.85 -6.66 -2.16
C CYS A 52 2.21 -7.35 -2.29
N ARG A 53 2.92 -7.15 -3.42
CA ARG A 53 4.28 -7.66 -3.64
C ARG A 53 5.32 -6.58 -3.98
N ARG A 54 4.93 -5.30 -3.89
CA ARG A 54 5.72 -4.17 -4.41
C ARG A 54 7.17 -4.14 -3.90
N CYS A 55 7.40 -4.39 -2.60
CA CYS A 55 8.76 -4.39 -2.03
C CYS A 55 9.63 -5.54 -2.56
N ILE A 56 9.05 -6.74 -2.72
CA ILE A 56 9.73 -7.91 -3.29
C ILE A 56 10.09 -7.64 -4.75
N ASP A 57 9.11 -7.20 -5.54
CA ASP A 57 9.26 -7.05 -6.99
C ASP A 57 10.18 -5.88 -7.38
N SER A 58 10.36 -4.90 -6.49
CA SER A 58 11.22 -3.72 -6.75
C SER A 58 12.64 -3.84 -6.23
N CYS A 59 12.95 -4.82 -5.37
CA CYS A 59 14.28 -4.94 -4.75
C CYS A 59 15.33 -5.46 -5.77
N PRO A 60 16.33 -4.64 -6.17
CA PRO A 60 17.34 -5.07 -7.13
C PRO A 60 18.32 -6.10 -6.55
N ALA A 61 18.54 -6.05 -5.23
CA ALA A 61 19.42 -6.95 -4.51
C ALA A 61 18.77 -8.29 -4.14
N GLU A 62 17.47 -8.46 -4.45
CA GLU A 62 16.68 -9.66 -4.12
C GLU A 62 16.75 -10.03 -2.63
N ALA A 63 16.89 -9.00 -1.78
CA ALA A 63 17.00 -9.15 -0.34
C ALA A 63 15.67 -9.48 0.34
N ILE A 64 14.54 -9.34 -0.35
CA ILE A 64 13.20 -9.45 0.24
C ILE A 64 12.50 -10.68 -0.32
N ILE A 65 12.06 -11.57 0.57
CA ILE A 65 11.34 -12.80 0.22
C ILE A 65 10.01 -12.88 0.95
N SER A 66 9.10 -13.68 0.42
CA SER A 66 7.82 -14.02 1.05
C SER A 66 8.01 -15.23 1.98
N ILE A 67 7.57 -15.11 3.24
CA ILE A 67 7.55 -16.21 4.20
C ILE A 67 6.18 -16.25 4.87
N GLY A 68 5.35 -17.20 4.46
CA GLY A 68 3.98 -17.35 4.96
C GLY A 68 3.14 -16.10 4.65
N GLU A 69 2.71 -15.41 5.69
CA GLU A 69 1.89 -14.19 5.56
C GLU A 69 2.70 -12.89 5.63
N GLN A 70 4.03 -12.98 5.78
CA GLN A 70 4.91 -11.85 5.96
C GLN A 70 6.00 -11.80 4.88
N VAL A 71 6.76 -10.71 4.89
CA VAL A 71 8.01 -10.61 4.15
C VAL A 71 9.19 -10.69 5.11
N GLU A 72 10.28 -11.28 4.67
CA GLU A 72 11.56 -11.26 5.36
C GLU A 72 12.57 -10.50 4.51
N VAL A 73 13.38 -9.66 5.14
CA VAL A 73 14.46 -8.92 4.50
C VAL A 73 15.79 -9.44 5.02
N ASN A 74 16.61 -9.98 4.12
CA ASN A 74 17.97 -10.39 4.43
C ASN A 74 18.88 -9.14 4.56
N PRO A 75 19.35 -8.80 5.77
CA PRO A 75 20.18 -7.61 5.99
C PRO A 75 21.53 -7.69 5.28
N ASN A 76 22.05 -8.91 5.04
CA ASN A 76 23.32 -9.10 4.34
C ASN A 76 23.17 -8.82 2.85
N LEU A 77 22.04 -9.18 2.23
CA LEU A 77 21.74 -8.85 0.83
C LEU A 77 21.32 -7.38 0.63
N CYS A 78 20.63 -6.78 1.61
CA CYS A 78 20.12 -5.41 1.52
C CYS A 78 21.24 -4.38 1.31
N GLN A 79 21.17 -3.57 0.24
CA GLN A 79 22.20 -2.57 -0.07
C GLN A 79 21.77 -1.13 0.27
N GLY A 80 20.67 -0.95 0.97
CA GLY A 80 20.24 0.40 1.35
C GLY A 80 19.67 1.26 0.22
N GLY A 81 19.31 0.72 -0.95
CA GLY A 81 18.74 1.54 -2.04
C GLY A 81 17.33 2.14 -1.81
N GLY A 82 16.68 1.87 -0.67
CA GLY A 82 15.45 2.54 -0.21
C GLY A 82 14.15 2.27 -0.98
N ILE A 83 14.19 1.72 -2.20
CA ILE A 83 13.00 1.55 -3.06
C ILE A 83 11.86 0.77 -2.40
N CYS A 84 12.16 -0.22 -1.55
CA CYS A 84 11.15 -1.01 -0.85
C CYS A 84 10.27 -0.14 0.07
N ALA A 85 10.84 0.87 0.72
CA ALA A 85 10.11 1.85 1.52
C ALA A 85 9.30 2.81 0.61
N THR A 86 9.91 3.27 -0.48
CA THR A 86 9.27 4.13 -1.49
C THR A 86 8.05 3.49 -2.15
N VAL A 87 8.04 2.18 -2.37
CA VAL A 87 6.88 1.49 -2.98
C VAL A 87 5.89 0.94 -1.96
N CYS A 88 6.27 0.85 -0.68
CA CYS A 88 5.38 0.35 0.37
C CYS A 88 4.24 1.34 0.62
N PRO A 89 2.97 0.99 0.33
CA PRO A 89 1.89 1.96 0.40
C PRO A 89 1.32 2.13 1.81
N THR A 90 1.49 1.13 2.68
CA THR A 90 1.03 1.19 4.08
C THR A 90 2.07 1.80 5.01
N GLY A 91 3.32 1.96 4.57
CA GLY A 91 4.43 2.32 5.44
C GLY A 91 5.00 1.15 6.26
N ALA A 92 4.53 -0.08 6.04
CA ALA A 92 5.06 -1.29 6.69
C ALA A 92 6.56 -1.52 6.48
N MET A 93 7.14 -0.94 5.43
CA MET A 93 8.57 -0.96 5.17
C MET A 93 9.03 0.48 5.21
N ALA A 94 9.94 0.81 6.11
CA ALA A 94 10.51 2.14 6.27
C ALA A 94 12.03 2.10 6.06
N TYR A 95 12.58 3.20 5.57
CA TYR A 95 14.01 3.35 5.40
C TYR A 95 14.60 3.83 6.72
N ALA A 96 15.48 3.04 7.33
CA ALA A 96 15.92 3.30 8.70
C ALA A 96 17.08 4.31 8.78
N TYR A 97 17.83 4.49 7.68
CA TYR A 97 18.99 5.37 7.66
C TYR A 97 19.28 5.95 6.26
N PRO A 98 19.14 7.27 6.06
CA PRO A 98 18.43 8.21 6.94
C PRO A 98 16.95 7.86 7.11
N GLY A 99 16.34 8.27 8.23
CA GLY A 99 14.90 8.12 8.41
C GLY A 99 14.13 8.95 7.38
N PRO A 100 12.90 8.57 6.97
CA PRO A 100 12.18 9.30 5.93
C PRO A 100 11.85 10.75 6.34
N GLY A 101 11.67 10.97 7.64
CA GLY A 101 11.46 12.29 8.22
C GLY A 101 12.70 13.20 8.10
N ASP A 102 13.91 12.63 8.07
CA ASP A 102 15.15 13.40 8.03
C ASP A 102 15.34 14.05 6.65
N THR A 103 15.13 13.29 5.58
CA THR A 103 15.19 13.82 4.20
C THR A 103 14.09 14.85 3.97
N ALA A 104 12.86 14.56 4.42
CA ALA A 104 11.75 15.50 4.31
C ALA A 104 12.02 16.81 5.09
N GLU A 105 12.55 16.71 6.30
CA GLU A 105 12.89 17.88 7.12
C GLU A 105 14.04 18.68 6.50
N ARG A 106 15.06 18.01 5.95
CA ARG A 106 16.14 18.68 5.21
C ARG A 106 15.59 19.50 4.05
N VAL A 107 14.71 18.91 3.23
CA VAL A 107 14.05 19.61 2.11
C VAL A 107 13.26 20.82 2.62
N ARG A 108 12.44 20.62 3.65
CA ARG A 108 11.62 21.68 4.25
C ARG A 108 12.46 22.85 4.77
N LEU A 109 13.53 22.56 5.50
CA LEU A 109 14.42 23.57 6.07
C LEU A 109 15.16 24.33 4.98
N MET A 110 15.65 23.65 3.95
CA MET A 110 16.33 24.30 2.82
C MET A 110 15.38 25.23 2.07
N LEU A 111 14.17 24.77 1.74
CA LEU A 111 13.16 25.60 1.06
C LEU A 111 12.76 26.80 1.92
N ARG A 112 12.41 26.57 3.19
CA ARG A 112 12.01 27.64 4.11
C ARG A 112 13.11 28.69 4.25
N THR A 113 14.34 28.26 4.50
CA THR A 113 15.47 29.18 4.69
C THR A 113 15.76 30.00 3.42
N TYR A 114 15.66 29.38 2.24
CA TYR A 114 15.85 30.07 0.97
C TYR A 114 14.76 31.12 0.72
N LEU A 115 13.48 30.77 0.97
CA LEU A 115 12.34 31.67 0.79
C LEU A 115 12.35 32.80 1.83
N ASP A 116 12.66 32.52 3.09
CA ASP A 116 12.78 33.52 4.16
C ASP A 116 13.91 34.52 3.88
N ALA A 117 14.96 34.10 3.17
CA ALA A 117 16.04 34.97 2.70
C ALA A 117 15.66 35.81 1.46
N GLY A 118 14.42 35.73 0.98
CA GLY A 118 13.92 36.46 -0.19
C GLY A 118 14.23 35.78 -1.54
N GLY A 119 14.66 34.52 -1.53
CA GLY A 119 14.86 33.74 -2.74
C GLY A 119 13.54 33.48 -3.49
N SER A 120 13.58 33.45 -4.82
CA SER A 120 12.43 33.15 -5.67
C SER A 120 12.66 31.89 -6.50
N ASP A 121 11.57 31.26 -6.93
CA ASP A 121 11.54 30.10 -7.83
C ASP A 121 12.53 28.97 -7.48
N PRO A 122 12.52 28.43 -6.24
CA PRO A 122 13.47 27.40 -5.85
C PRO A 122 13.24 26.10 -6.63
N LEU A 123 14.32 25.49 -7.11
CA LEU A 123 14.33 24.16 -7.71
C LEU A 123 14.88 23.18 -6.67
N VAL A 124 14.19 22.07 -6.42
CA VAL A 124 14.73 21.00 -5.56
C VAL A 124 15.28 19.90 -6.45
N LEU A 125 16.57 19.63 -6.35
CA LEU A 125 17.24 18.58 -7.12
C LEU A 125 17.60 17.41 -6.20
N PHE A 126 17.04 16.24 -6.46
CA PHE A 126 17.52 14.98 -5.89
C PHE A 126 18.55 14.35 -6.83
N VAL A 127 19.67 13.90 -6.27
CA VAL A 127 20.73 13.17 -6.98
C VAL A 127 21.25 12.03 -6.10
N ALA A 128 21.58 10.88 -6.70
CA ALA A 128 22.28 9.82 -5.98
C ALA A 128 23.71 10.25 -5.65
N GLU A 129 24.26 9.83 -4.51
CA GLU A 129 25.62 10.18 -4.09
C GLU A 129 26.67 9.82 -5.16
N GLY A 130 26.52 8.65 -5.78
CA GLY A 130 27.39 8.20 -6.87
C GLY A 130 27.34 9.05 -8.15
N ASP A 131 26.28 9.83 -8.34
CA ASP A 131 26.05 10.65 -9.54
C ASP A 131 26.38 12.13 -9.33
N VAL A 132 26.67 12.58 -8.10
CA VAL A 132 26.93 13.99 -7.77
C VAL A 132 28.07 14.58 -8.61
N ALA A 133 29.12 13.80 -8.86
CA ALA A 133 30.28 14.23 -9.65
C ALA A 133 29.97 14.50 -11.13
N LEU A 134 28.82 14.03 -11.63
CA LEU A 134 28.35 14.24 -12.99
C LEU A 134 27.57 15.55 -13.15
N LEU A 135 27.28 16.24 -12.03
CA LEU A 135 26.52 17.49 -12.07
C LEU A 135 27.36 18.64 -12.62
N PRO A 136 26.82 19.42 -13.57
CA PRO A 136 27.41 20.68 -14.00
C PRO A 136 27.26 21.74 -12.89
N PRO A 137 27.91 22.92 -13.04
CA PRO A 137 27.62 24.08 -12.20
C PRO A 137 26.12 24.39 -12.16
N THR A 138 25.55 24.39 -10.96
CA THR A 138 24.11 24.57 -10.74
C THR A 138 23.75 26.05 -10.54
N PRO A 139 22.55 26.48 -10.95
CA PRO A 139 22.09 27.84 -10.69
C PRO A 139 21.84 28.09 -9.20
N ALA A 140 21.85 29.35 -8.76
CA ALA A 140 21.77 29.74 -7.35
C ALA A 140 20.45 29.38 -6.66
N ASN A 141 19.36 29.26 -7.42
CA ASN A 141 18.04 28.85 -6.93
C ASN A 141 17.85 27.34 -6.86
N LEU A 142 18.89 26.54 -7.13
CA LEU A 142 18.85 25.09 -7.05
C LEU A 142 19.30 24.59 -5.68
N LEU A 143 18.40 23.91 -5.00
CA LEU A 143 18.58 23.30 -3.69
C LEU A 143 18.91 21.82 -3.86
N LEU A 144 20.19 21.47 -3.68
CA LEU A 144 20.71 20.12 -3.88
C LEU A 144 20.43 19.21 -2.68
N ILE A 145 19.77 18.08 -2.95
CA ILE A 145 19.52 17.00 -2.00
C ILE A 145 20.23 15.74 -2.50
N VAL A 146 21.29 15.37 -1.77
CA VAL A 146 22.02 14.13 -2.03
C VAL A 146 21.35 13.00 -1.25
N VAL A 147 21.08 11.90 -1.94
CA VAL A 147 20.50 10.68 -1.38
C VAL A 147 21.36 9.48 -1.75
N GLU A 148 21.24 8.36 -1.03
CA GLU A 148 21.97 7.13 -1.34
C GLU A 148 21.65 6.64 -2.77
N GLU A 149 20.36 6.63 -3.10
CA GLU A 149 19.83 6.18 -4.39
C GLU A 149 18.59 7.01 -4.73
N LEU A 150 18.39 7.42 -5.98
CA LEU A 150 17.22 8.22 -6.38
C LEU A 150 15.88 7.54 -6.05
N ALA A 151 15.86 6.20 -6.07
CA ALA A 151 14.68 5.41 -5.76
C ALA A 151 14.32 5.39 -4.26
N SER A 152 15.15 5.96 -3.38
CA SER A 152 14.90 6.09 -1.94
C SER A 152 13.91 7.21 -1.57
N VAL A 153 13.61 8.10 -2.51
CA VAL A 153 12.63 9.18 -2.33
C VAL A 153 11.38 8.90 -3.15
N GLY A 154 10.21 9.21 -2.58
CA GLY A 154 8.91 8.90 -3.17
C GLY A 154 8.01 10.11 -3.36
N HIS A 155 6.82 9.84 -3.89
CA HIS A 155 5.80 10.85 -4.14
C HIS A 155 5.49 11.73 -2.92
N GLU A 156 5.53 11.20 -1.69
CA GLU A 156 5.30 11.97 -0.48
C GLU A 156 6.31 13.12 -0.32
N GLN A 157 7.59 12.89 -0.63
CA GLN A 157 8.64 13.89 -0.51
C GLN A 157 8.61 14.88 -1.68
N TRP A 158 8.31 14.41 -2.89
CA TRP A 158 8.20 15.27 -4.06
C TRP A 158 7.01 16.22 -3.96
N LEU A 159 5.85 15.69 -3.56
CA LEU A 159 4.64 16.50 -3.35
C LEU A 159 4.83 17.48 -2.19
N ALA A 160 5.48 17.06 -1.09
CA ALA A 160 5.78 17.95 0.03
C ALA A 160 6.73 19.08 -0.37
N ALA A 161 7.77 18.80 -1.18
CA ALA A 161 8.65 19.83 -1.71
C ALA A 161 7.89 20.90 -2.51
N LEU A 162 6.99 20.47 -3.41
CA LEU A 162 6.12 21.38 -4.17
C LEU A 162 5.19 22.17 -3.24
N ALA A 163 4.58 21.53 -2.25
CA ALA A 163 3.72 22.18 -1.28
C ALA A 163 4.47 23.23 -0.44
N TRP A 164 5.71 22.96 -0.05
CA TRP A 164 6.59 23.90 0.67
C TRP A 164 7.18 25.01 -0.22
N GLY A 165 6.85 25.03 -1.51
CA GLY A 165 7.17 26.15 -2.40
C GLY A 165 8.25 25.88 -3.44
N ALA A 166 8.71 24.64 -3.61
CA ALA A 166 9.52 24.29 -4.77
C ALA A 166 8.76 24.62 -6.05
N ARG A 167 9.39 25.39 -6.95
CA ARG A 167 8.89 25.67 -8.29
C ARG A 167 8.90 24.42 -9.17
N CYS A 168 9.89 23.56 -8.96
CA CYS A 168 10.04 22.28 -9.64
C CYS A 168 10.88 21.33 -8.78
N VAL A 169 10.57 20.04 -8.87
CA VAL A 169 11.33 18.94 -8.31
C VAL A 169 11.97 18.15 -9.45
N LEU A 170 13.29 18.00 -9.39
CA LEU A 170 14.10 17.35 -10.40
C LEU A 170 14.75 16.10 -9.80
N LEU A 171 14.72 15.00 -10.54
CA LEU A 171 15.49 13.79 -10.23
C LEU A 171 16.60 13.64 -11.26
N ALA A 172 17.86 13.90 -10.88
CA ALA A 172 19.00 13.77 -11.78
C ALA A 172 19.54 12.34 -11.78
N ASP A 173 19.28 11.60 -12.87
CA ASP A 173 19.78 10.22 -13.09
C ASP A 173 21.08 10.27 -13.90
N GLY A 174 22.19 9.84 -13.29
CA GLY A 174 23.48 9.66 -13.94
C GLY A 174 23.71 8.23 -14.45
N GLY A 175 22.72 7.35 -14.29
CA GLY A 175 22.76 5.96 -14.71
C GLY A 175 22.93 4.98 -13.55
N SER A 176 23.15 5.44 -12.31
CA SER A 176 23.40 4.56 -11.15
C SER A 176 22.20 3.67 -10.78
N VAL A 177 20.98 4.13 -11.07
CA VAL A 177 19.76 3.46 -10.60
C VAL A 177 19.59 2.08 -11.25
N PRO A 178 19.49 0.98 -10.46
CA PRO A 178 19.28 -0.36 -11.01
C PRO A 178 17.96 -0.51 -11.75
N GLY A 179 17.89 -1.41 -12.74
CA GLY A 179 16.70 -1.60 -13.61
C GLY A 179 15.37 -1.78 -12.86
N LYS A 180 15.29 -2.72 -11.91
CA LYS A 180 14.07 -2.95 -11.10
C LYS A 180 13.65 -1.70 -10.30
N ALA A 181 14.63 -0.97 -9.76
CA ALA A 181 14.38 0.27 -9.02
C ALA A 181 13.91 1.40 -9.94
N ARG A 182 14.52 1.55 -11.13
CA ARG A 182 14.13 2.52 -12.15
C ARG A 182 12.70 2.29 -12.65
N GLU A 183 12.30 1.05 -12.88
CA GLU A 183 10.91 0.72 -13.24
C GLU A 183 9.91 1.11 -12.14
N ALA A 184 10.26 0.84 -10.88
CA ALA A 184 9.43 1.21 -9.75
C ALA A 184 9.36 2.74 -9.54
N LEU A 185 10.47 3.44 -9.73
CA LEU A 185 10.55 4.91 -9.71
C LEU A 185 9.69 5.53 -10.82
N ASN A 186 9.77 5.00 -12.05
CA ASN A 186 8.95 5.47 -13.17
C ASN A 186 7.45 5.29 -12.92
N ARG A 187 7.05 4.19 -12.26
CA ARG A 187 5.65 4.01 -11.84
C ARG A 187 5.23 5.05 -10.79
N GLN A 188 6.11 5.40 -9.85
CA GLN A 188 5.86 6.47 -8.87
C GLN A 188 5.66 7.82 -9.55
N LEU A 189 6.57 8.18 -10.48
CA LEU A 189 6.47 9.39 -11.27
C LEU A 189 5.14 9.44 -12.05
N ALA A 190 4.78 8.35 -12.73
CA ALA A 190 3.58 8.30 -13.56
C ALA A 190 2.29 8.57 -12.77
N PHE A 191 2.06 7.93 -11.62
CA PHE A 191 0.86 8.24 -10.83
C PHE A 191 0.95 9.60 -10.15
N THR A 192 2.15 10.09 -9.82
CA THR A 192 2.33 11.43 -9.24
C THR A 192 2.02 12.51 -10.26
N HIS A 193 2.35 12.28 -11.54
CA HIS A 193 1.94 13.14 -12.65
C HIS A 193 0.41 13.18 -12.80
N ASP A 194 -0.28 12.07 -12.59
CA ASP A 194 -1.75 12.06 -12.59
C ASP A 194 -2.32 12.86 -11.41
N LEU A 195 -1.70 12.77 -10.21
CA LEU A 195 -2.06 13.60 -9.06
C LEU A 195 -1.87 15.10 -9.36
N LEU A 196 -0.71 15.49 -9.89
CA LEU A 196 -0.43 16.87 -10.27
C LEU A 196 -1.41 17.38 -11.33
N ARG A 197 -1.59 16.63 -12.42
CA ARG A 197 -2.51 16.98 -13.50
C ARG A 197 -3.94 17.13 -12.99
N GLY A 198 -4.39 16.19 -12.17
CA GLY A 198 -5.72 16.22 -11.57
C GLY A 198 -5.94 17.45 -10.70
N LEU A 199 -4.92 17.86 -9.93
CA LEU A 199 -4.92 19.07 -9.10
C LEU A 199 -4.67 20.36 -9.91
N GLY A 200 -4.50 20.29 -11.23
CA GLY A 200 -4.26 21.44 -12.08
C GLY A 200 -2.81 21.94 -12.11
N TYR A 201 -1.87 21.18 -11.55
CA TYR A 201 -0.44 21.44 -11.66
C TYR A 201 0.12 20.83 -12.94
N PRO A 202 1.12 21.44 -13.56
CA PRO A 202 1.74 20.89 -14.75
C PRO A 202 2.60 19.67 -14.34
N PRO A 203 2.48 18.52 -15.03
CA PRO A 203 3.23 17.31 -14.66
C PRO A 203 4.74 17.47 -14.67
N ASP A 204 5.28 18.38 -15.49
CA ASP A 204 6.70 18.69 -15.58
C ASP A 204 7.24 19.45 -14.35
N ALA A 205 6.38 19.88 -13.41
CA ALA A 205 6.81 20.31 -12.08
C ALA A 205 7.54 19.21 -11.30
N LEU A 206 7.42 17.96 -11.72
CA LEU A 206 8.20 16.84 -11.24
C LEU A 206 8.76 16.06 -12.43
N ARG A 207 10.08 15.92 -12.59
CA ARG A 207 10.63 15.17 -13.72
C ARG A 207 12.02 14.60 -13.47
N THR A 208 12.31 13.52 -14.18
CA THR A 208 13.66 12.97 -14.28
C THR A 208 14.43 13.66 -15.40
N ILE A 209 15.70 13.93 -15.16
CA ILE A 209 16.62 14.57 -16.12
C ILE A 209 17.97 13.87 -16.05
N SER A 210 18.78 13.95 -17.11
CA SER A 210 20.16 13.52 -16.99
C SER A 210 20.96 14.51 -16.14
N CYS A 211 21.99 14.03 -15.43
CA CYS A 211 22.85 14.90 -14.63
C CYS A 211 23.44 16.06 -15.45
N SER A 212 23.81 15.81 -16.71
CA SER A 212 24.40 16.82 -17.61
C SER A 212 23.44 17.94 -18.03
N GLU A 213 22.12 17.74 -17.92
CA GLU A 213 21.10 18.68 -18.41
C GLU A 213 20.54 19.60 -17.32
N VAL A 214 21.05 19.49 -16.08
CA VAL A 214 20.54 20.23 -14.91
C VAL A 214 20.60 21.75 -15.10
N SER A 215 21.66 22.28 -15.69
CA SER A 215 21.83 23.74 -15.88
C SER A 215 20.89 24.33 -16.95
N ALA A 216 20.33 23.50 -17.84
CA ALA A 216 19.48 23.94 -18.94
C ALA A 216 17.96 23.89 -18.60
N GLN A 217 17.60 23.59 -17.36
CA GLN A 217 16.22 23.38 -16.95
C GLN A 217 15.42 24.69 -16.93
N GLN A 218 14.20 24.63 -17.44
CA GLN A 218 13.24 25.72 -17.36
C GLN A 218 12.14 25.39 -16.33
N PRO A 219 11.78 26.33 -15.45
CA PRO A 219 10.68 26.11 -14.51
C PRO A 219 9.34 26.04 -15.27
N PRO A 220 8.39 25.21 -14.80
CA PRO A 220 7.08 25.12 -15.42
C PRO A 220 6.23 26.37 -15.14
N ASP A 221 5.19 26.58 -15.94
CA ASP A 221 4.17 27.59 -15.67
C ASP A 221 3.18 27.12 -14.59
N LEU A 222 3.12 27.85 -13.48
CA LEU A 222 2.23 27.59 -12.34
C LEU A 222 1.05 28.58 -12.28
N SER A 223 0.67 29.19 -13.40
CA SER A 223 -0.43 30.16 -13.49
C SER A 223 -1.80 29.63 -13.03
N THR A 224 -1.96 28.31 -12.95
CA THR A 224 -3.20 27.62 -12.54
C THR A 224 -3.35 27.44 -11.02
N VAL A 225 -2.42 27.96 -10.21
CA VAL A 225 -2.42 27.79 -8.75
C VAL A 225 -2.19 29.11 -8.01
N ALA A 226 -2.73 29.23 -6.80
CA ALA A 226 -2.70 30.48 -6.01
C ALA A 226 -1.32 30.82 -5.43
N GLY A 227 -0.40 29.86 -5.35
CA GLY A 227 1.02 30.09 -5.09
C GLY A 227 1.45 30.19 -3.62
N ASN A 228 0.57 29.98 -2.64
CA ASN A 228 1.02 29.99 -1.23
C ASN A 228 1.77 28.71 -0.85
N HIS A 229 2.78 28.85 0.01
CA HIS A 229 3.59 27.75 0.50
C HIS A 229 3.02 27.16 1.80
N ALA A 230 3.23 25.87 2.00
CA ALA A 230 2.75 25.15 3.18
C ALA A 230 3.65 25.40 4.40
N HIS A 231 3.05 25.30 5.60
CA HIS A 231 3.76 25.43 6.87
C HIS A 231 3.74 24.15 7.73
N PHE A 232 3.16 23.05 7.24
CA PHE A 232 3.15 21.79 7.99
C PHE A 232 4.59 21.28 8.20
N ALA A 233 4.80 20.60 9.33
CA ALA A 233 6.09 20.01 9.68
C ALA A 233 6.37 18.75 8.84
N ALA A 234 7.64 18.43 8.62
CA ALA A 234 7.98 17.12 8.08
C ALA A 234 7.61 16.02 9.10
N THR A 235 7.25 14.86 8.58
CA THR A 235 6.89 13.67 9.37
C THR A 235 7.51 12.45 8.69
N GLY A 236 7.94 11.47 9.50
CA GLY A 236 8.44 10.19 8.99
C GLY A 236 7.34 9.26 8.47
N GLN A 237 6.06 9.59 8.72
CA GLN A 237 4.92 8.82 8.25
C GLN A 237 4.57 9.21 6.82
N LYS A 238 4.89 8.32 5.90
CA LYS A 238 4.72 8.52 4.45
C LYS A 238 3.31 8.99 4.02
N ARG A 239 2.25 8.29 4.47
CA ARG A 239 0.88 8.65 4.08
C ARG A 239 0.42 9.97 4.70
N GLU A 240 0.86 10.26 5.92
CA GLU A 240 0.59 11.53 6.57
C GLU A 240 1.23 12.68 5.78
N LEU A 241 2.51 12.57 5.42
CA LEU A 241 3.23 13.57 4.62
C LEU A 241 2.58 13.78 3.25
N ALA A 242 2.24 12.68 2.54
CA ALA A 242 1.55 12.76 1.27
C ALA A 242 0.18 13.44 1.39
N GLY A 243 -0.60 13.10 2.43
CA GLY A 243 -1.91 13.68 2.69
C GLY A 243 -1.84 15.19 2.95
N LEU A 244 -0.91 15.62 3.81
CA LEU A 244 -0.67 17.04 4.10
C LEU A 244 -0.27 17.82 2.84
N ALA A 245 0.62 17.25 2.03
CA ALA A 245 1.04 17.85 0.77
C ALA A 245 -0.12 17.96 -0.22
N LEU A 246 -0.88 16.88 -0.43
CA LEU A 246 -1.99 16.86 -1.38
C LEU A 246 -3.14 17.78 -0.95
N ASP A 247 -3.48 17.83 0.34
CA ASP A 247 -4.50 18.73 0.87
C ASP A 247 -4.09 20.20 0.67
N HIS A 248 -2.81 20.54 0.87
CA HIS A 248 -2.29 21.87 0.58
C HIS A 248 -2.34 22.19 -0.91
N LEU A 249 -1.84 21.29 -1.76
CA LEU A 249 -1.83 21.48 -3.22
C LEU A 249 -3.25 21.64 -3.76
N TRP A 250 -4.23 20.88 -3.24
CA TRP A 250 -5.65 21.03 -3.55
C TRP A 250 -6.20 22.40 -3.13
N ALA A 251 -5.86 22.89 -1.94
CA ALA A 251 -6.30 24.20 -1.47
C ALA A 251 -5.77 25.35 -2.35
N GLN A 252 -4.58 25.18 -2.93
CA GLN A 252 -3.98 26.13 -3.88
C GLN A 252 -4.48 25.95 -5.33
N SER A 253 -5.11 24.82 -5.67
CA SER A 253 -5.67 24.58 -7.00
C SER A 253 -6.84 25.52 -7.26
N LEU A 254 -6.82 26.23 -8.40
CA LEU A 254 -7.96 27.05 -8.82
C LEU A 254 -9.17 26.20 -9.26
N ALA A 255 -8.94 24.96 -9.71
CA ALA A 255 -9.99 24.06 -10.19
C ALA A 255 -10.73 23.33 -9.06
N ARG A 256 -10.06 23.10 -7.91
CA ARG A 256 -10.60 22.37 -6.74
C ARG A 256 -11.41 21.13 -7.14
N PRO A 257 -10.79 20.16 -7.84
CA PRO A 257 -11.49 18.96 -8.27
C PRO A 257 -12.03 18.18 -7.07
N SER A 258 -13.19 17.53 -7.24
CA SER A 258 -13.69 16.58 -6.24
C SER A 258 -12.92 15.26 -6.30
N HIS A 259 -12.73 14.71 -7.50
CA HIS A 259 -11.97 13.49 -7.75
C HIS A 259 -11.47 13.42 -9.20
N PHE A 260 -10.51 12.56 -9.47
CA PHE A 260 -10.02 12.28 -10.84
C PHE A 260 -9.41 10.88 -10.95
N PRO A 261 -9.38 10.27 -12.17
CA PRO A 261 -8.74 8.99 -12.39
C PRO A 261 -7.22 9.09 -12.24
N ILE A 262 -6.59 7.98 -11.84
CA ILE A 262 -5.13 7.85 -11.78
C ILE A 262 -4.69 6.49 -12.32
N LEU A 263 -3.40 6.35 -12.60
CA LEU A 263 -2.80 5.11 -13.06
C LEU A 263 -3.21 3.88 -12.21
N PRO A 264 -3.77 2.82 -12.82
CA PRO A 264 -4.01 1.56 -12.14
C PRO A 264 -2.74 1.02 -11.47
N GLY A 265 -2.85 0.64 -10.21
CA GLY A 265 -1.70 0.22 -9.39
C GLY A 265 -1.11 1.34 -8.53
N ALA A 266 -1.58 2.58 -8.64
CA ALA A 266 -1.32 3.63 -7.65
C ALA A 266 -1.88 3.26 -6.25
N PRO A 267 -1.34 3.81 -5.15
CA PRO A 267 -1.80 3.51 -3.80
C PRO A 267 -3.05 4.31 -3.36
N TYR A 268 -3.85 4.79 -4.31
CA TYR A 268 -5.06 5.58 -4.08
C TYR A 268 -6.22 5.06 -4.94
N GLY A 269 -7.43 5.07 -4.40
CA GLY A 269 -8.64 4.68 -5.11
C GLY A 269 -9.68 4.08 -4.20
N ARG A 270 -10.80 3.70 -4.80
CA ARG A 270 -11.91 3.06 -4.09
C ARG A 270 -12.03 1.59 -4.45
N ILE A 271 -12.94 0.93 -3.74
CA ILE A 271 -13.47 -0.36 -4.14
C ILE A 271 -14.94 -0.20 -4.53
N LEU A 272 -15.39 -1.03 -5.46
CA LEU A 272 -16.78 -1.14 -5.86
C LEU A 272 -17.33 -2.47 -5.36
N VAL A 273 -18.56 -2.46 -4.88
CA VAL A 273 -19.25 -3.65 -4.36
C VAL A 273 -20.45 -3.94 -5.23
N ASP A 274 -20.50 -5.14 -5.80
CA ASP A 274 -21.65 -5.65 -6.52
C ASP A 274 -22.74 -6.03 -5.52
N ALA A 275 -23.76 -5.18 -5.40
CA ALA A 275 -24.95 -5.42 -4.57
C ALA A 275 -25.75 -6.66 -5.02
N GLY A 276 -25.50 -7.21 -6.21
CA GLY A 276 -26.01 -8.46 -6.75
C GLY A 276 -25.23 -9.72 -6.32
N LYS A 277 -24.01 -9.57 -5.78
CA LYS A 277 -23.19 -10.70 -5.30
C LYS A 277 -22.80 -10.64 -3.82
N CYS A 278 -22.62 -9.46 -3.24
CA CYS A 278 -22.17 -9.30 -1.86
C CYS A 278 -23.16 -9.91 -0.84
N THR A 279 -22.68 -10.78 0.04
CA THR A 279 -23.47 -11.43 1.10
C THR A 279 -23.24 -10.81 2.48
N LEU A 280 -22.46 -9.73 2.57
CA LEU A 280 -22.10 -9.10 3.85
C LEU A 280 -21.49 -10.09 4.87
N CYS A 281 -20.72 -11.07 4.37
CA CYS A 281 -20.00 -12.05 5.21
C CYS A 281 -18.82 -11.48 6.01
N MET A 282 -18.47 -10.21 5.78
CA MET A 282 -17.39 -9.49 6.46
C MET A 282 -15.97 -10.09 6.31
N SER A 283 -15.75 -10.98 5.33
CA SER A 283 -14.38 -11.45 4.99
C SER A 283 -13.45 -10.28 4.68
N CYS A 284 -13.91 -9.31 3.88
CA CYS A 284 -13.10 -8.15 3.47
C CYS A 284 -12.70 -7.24 4.65
N THR A 285 -13.51 -7.12 5.70
CA THR A 285 -13.20 -6.29 6.87
C THR A 285 -12.11 -6.94 7.73
N SER A 286 -12.16 -8.27 7.89
CA SER A 286 -11.18 -9.02 8.68
C SER A 286 -9.78 -9.07 8.05
N VAL A 287 -9.69 -9.03 6.71
CA VAL A 287 -8.39 -9.08 6.01
C VAL A 287 -7.78 -7.70 5.73
N CYS A 288 -8.50 -6.59 5.91
CA CYS A 288 -7.99 -5.28 5.53
C CYS A 288 -6.92 -4.77 6.53
N PRO A 289 -5.63 -4.70 6.17
CA PRO A 289 -4.57 -4.25 7.09
C PRO A 289 -4.68 -2.75 7.38
N ALA A 290 -5.13 -1.97 6.39
CA ALA A 290 -5.24 -0.52 6.49
C ALA A 290 -6.55 -0.06 7.14
N LYS A 291 -7.46 -0.99 7.52
CA LYS A 291 -8.79 -0.66 8.06
C LYS A 291 -9.58 0.29 7.15
N ALA A 292 -9.45 0.10 5.84
CA ALA A 292 -10.21 0.85 4.84
C ALA A 292 -11.64 0.34 4.68
N VAL A 293 -11.94 -0.88 5.13
CA VAL A 293 -13.28 -1.48 5.09
C VAL A 293 -13.66 -1.95 6.48
N SER A 294 -14.88 -1.62 6.92
CA SER A 294 -15.42 -1.98 8.24
C SER A 294 -16.89 -2.42 8.14
N ALA A 295 -17.35 -3.16 9.14
CA ALA A 295 -18.76 -3.47 9.30
C ALA A 295 -19.47 -2.31 10.01
N GLY A 296 -20.75 -2.08 9.72
CA GLY A 296 -21.58 -1.17 10.50
C GLY A 296 -21.98 -1.75 11.85
N ASP A 297 -22.26 -0.86 12.82
CA ASP A 297 -22.56 -1.25 14.20
C ASP A 297 -23.98 -1.83 14.39
N ASP A 298 -24.99 -1.17 13.80
CA ASP A 298 -26.41 -1.46 14.09
C ASP A 298 -27.15 -2.21 12.97
N ALA A 299 -26.54 -2.31 11.79
CA ALA A 299 -27.14 -2.93 10.62
C ALA A 299 -26.08 -3.66 9.78
N PRO A 300 -26.47 -4.72 9.05
CA PRO A 300 -25.59 -5.34 8.06
C PRO A 300 -25.27 -4.36 6.94
N ARG A 301 -24.15 -3.64 7.11
CA ARG A 301 -23.62 -2.72 6.10
C ARG A 301 -22.10 -2.79 6.03
N LEU A 302 -21.59 -2.47 4.86
CA LEU A 302 -20.17 -2.36 4.58
C LEU A 302 -19.80 -0.89 4.43
N VAL A 303 -18.93 -0.41 5.32
CA VAL A 303 -18.49 0.98 5.37
C VAL A 303 -17.05 1.08 4.87
N PHE A 304 -16.77 2.09 4.05
CA PHE A 304 -15.48 2.29 3.40
C PHE A 304 -14.87 3.65 3.72
N TYR A 305 -13.59 3.64 4.08
CA TYR A 305 -12.75 4.81 4.33
C TYR A 305 -11.71 4.90 3.20
N GLU A 306 -11.95 5.76 2.21
CA GLU A 306 -11.11 5.86 1.02
C GLU A 306 -9.68 6.32 1.34
N ASP A 307 -9.53 7.20 2.33
CA ASP A 307 -8.22 7.74 2.74
C ASP A 307 -7.25 6.65 3.25
N ASN A 308 -7.80 5.60 3.85
CA ASN A 308 -7.07 4.44 4.35
C ASN A 308 -6.73 3.44 3.24
N CYS A 309 -7.44 3.47 2.11
CA CYS A 309 -7.27 2.46 1.08
C CYS A 309 -5.91 2.60 0.37
N VAL A 310 -5.18 1.48 0.31
CA VAL A 310 -3.85 1.37 -0.32
C VAL A 310 -3.87 0.62 -1.66
N GLN A 311 -5.07 0.27 -2.16
CA GLN A 311 -5.26 -0.49 -3.40
C GLN A 311 -4.44 -1.80 -3.45
N CYS A 312 -4.42 -2.56 -2.35
CA CYS A 312 -3.65 -3.80 -2.20
C CYS A 312 -4.35 -5.08 -2.68
N SER A 313 -5.57 -4.95 -3.24
CA SER A 313 -6.45 -6.01 -3.75
C SER A 313 -6.84 -7.16 -2.80
N ILE A 314 -6.36 -7.19 -1.54
CA ILE A 314 -6.63 -8.32 -0.62
C ILE A 314 -8.11 -8.52 -0.31
N CYS A 315 -8.91 -7.45 -0.25
CA CYS A 315 -10.36 -7.55 -0.07
C CYS A 315 -11.07 -8.17 -1.28
N ALA A 316 -10.54 -7.96 -2.49
CA ALA A 316 -11.09 -8.54 -3.70
C ALA A 316 -10.73 -10.03 -3.81
N SER A 317 -9.50 -10.41 -3.47
CA SER A 317 -9.07 -11.82 -3.47
C SER A 317 -9.73 -12.64 -2.37
N SER A 318 -9.99 -12.05 -1.19
CA SER A 318 -10.64 -12.74 -0.07
C SER A 318 -12.17 -12.83 -0.17
N CYS A 319 -12.79 -12.17 -1.15
CA CYS A 319 -14.25 -12.16 -1.30
C CYS A 319 -14.74 -13.49 -1.90
N PRO A 320 -15.45 -14.34 -1.13
CA PRO A 320 -15.89 -15.65 -1.64
C PRO A 320 -16.88 -15.53 -2.79
N GLU A 321 -17.65 -14.44 -2.84
CA GLU A 321 -18.67 -14.17 -3.87
C GLU A 321 -18.12 -13.35 -5.05
N ARG A 322 -16.82 -12.99 -5.05
CA ARG A 322 -16.19 -12.13 -6.07
C ARG A 322 -16.97 -10.84 -6.34
N ALA A 323 -17.47 -10.22 -5.28
CA ALA A 323 -18.31 -9.04 -5.33
C ALA A 323 -17.53 -7.71 -5.33
N ILE A 324 -16.21 -7.75 -5.17
CA ILE A 324 -15.39 -6.54 -4.98
C ILE A 324 -14.46 -6.33 -6.18
N THR A 325 -14.44 -5.13 -6.74
CA THR A 325 -13.47 -4.67 -7.75
C THR A 325 -12.78 -3.39 -7.29
N LEU A 326 -11.59 -3.11 -7.84
CA LEU A 326 -10.80 -1.91 -7.52
C LEU A 326 -11.01 -0.87 -8.62
N GLU A 327 -11.11 0.40 -8.23
CA GLU A 327 -11.15 1.54 -9.15
C GLU A 327 -10.08 2.55 -8.73
N ALA A 328 -9.07 2.73 -9.60
CA ALA A 328 -7.98 3.66 -9.38
C ALA A 328 -8.47 5.09 -9.61
N ARG A 329 -8.50 5.87 -8.53
CA ARG A 329 -8.86 7.29 -8.54
C ARG A 329 -8.21 8.00 -7.36
N TYR A 330 -8.21 9.31 -7.39
CA TYR A 330 -7.92 10.11 -6.21
C TYR A 330 -9.15 10.95 -5.86
N LEU A 331 -9.69 10.77 -4.66
CA LEU A 331 -10.74 11.62 -4.08
C LEU A 331 -10.05 12.86 -3.51
N ALA A 332 -9.99 13.93 -4.30
CA ALA A 332 -9.14 15.09 -4.05
C ALA A 332 -9.72 16.04 -2.99
N ASP A 333 -11.04 16.15 -2.89
CA ASP A 333 -11.70 16.96 -1.85
C ASP A 333 -11.43 16.39 -0.45
N PRO A 334 -10.71 17.11 0.44
CA PRO A 334 -10.35 16.61 1.77
C PRO A 334 -11.55 16.37 2.69
N GLU A 335 -12.62 17.13 2.54
CA GLU A 335 -13.82 16.96 3.36
C GLU A 335 -14.52 15.66 2.98
N GLN A 336 -14.71 15.42 1.69
CA GLN A 336 -15.30 14.17 1.20
C GLN A 336 -14.41 12.96 1.52
N ARG A 337 -13.09 13.10 1.42
CA ARG A 337 -12.14 11.99 1.66
C ARG A 337 -12.15 11.49 3.10
N ARG A 338 -12.43 12.36 4.07
CA ARG A 338 -12.53 12.02 5.50
C ARG A 338 -13.86 11.37 5.86
N GLN A 339 -14.87 11.47 4.99
CA GLN A 339 -16.17 10.88 5.24
C GLN A 339 -16.20 9.40 4.84
N PRO A 340 -16.71 8.51 5.71
CA PRO A 340 -16.96 7.13 5.31
C PRO A 340 -18.12 7.05 4.31
N VAL A 341 -18.04 6.07 3.41
CA VAL A 341 -19.09 5.76 2.44
C VAL A 341 -19.67 4.37 2.73
N VAL A 342 -21.00 4.26 2.77
CA VAL A 342 -21.67 2.97 2.80
C VAL A 342 -21.65 2.37 1.39
N LEU A 343 -20.92 1.29 1.20
CA LEU A 343 -20.80 0.62 -0.10
C LEU A 343 -21.99 -0.30 -0.38
N TYR A 344 -22.52 -0.93 0.66
CA TYR A 344 -23.66 -1.82 0.56
C TYR A 344 -24.30 -1.98 1.94
N GLU A 345 -25.62 -2.01 1.98
CA GLU A 345 -26.43 -2.21 3.18
C GLU A 345 -27.65 -3.05 2.82
N GLU A 346 -28.03 -3.97 3.69
CA GLU A 346 -29.28 -4.70 3.56
C GLU A 346 -29.93 -4.92 4.93
N PRO A 347 -31.27 -4.95 5.01
CA PRO A 347 -31.96 -5.20 6.27
C PRO A 347 -31.58 -6.59 6.80
N PRO A 348 -31.42 -6.73 8.14
CA PRO A 348 -31.15 -8.03 8.71
C PRO A 348 -32.34 -8.97 8.49
N PHE A 349 -32.02 -10.24 8.23
CA PHE A 349 -33.00 -11.30 8.29
C PHE A 349 -33.27 -11.67 9.75
N CYS A 350 -34.52 -11.53 10.14
CA CYS A 350 -34.99 -11.85 11.49
C CYS A 350 -35.44 -13.31 11.56
N CYS A 351 -35.13 -13.97 12.67
CA CYS A 351 -35.57 -15.33 12.95
C CYS A 351 -37.09 -15.45 12.85
N ILE A 352 -37.57 -16.44 12.09
CA ILE A 352 -39.01 -16.69 11.90
C ILE A 352 -39.75 -17.14 13.18
N ALA A 353 -39.02 -17.53 14.23
CA ALA A 353 -39.58 -18.00 15.50
C ALA A 353 -39.60 -16.90 16.57
N CYS A 354 -38.52 -16.13 16.74
CA CYS A 354 -38.38 -15.16 17.82
C CYS A 354 -38.16 -13.71 17.36
N GLY A 355 -37.98 -13.46 16.07
CA GLY A 355 -37.73 -12.11 15.52
C GLY A 355 -36.31 -11.57 15.70
N LYS A 356 -35.39 -12.31 16.36
CA LYS A 356 -34.00 -11.89 16.55
C LYS A 356 -33.27 -11.73 15.20
N PRO A 357 -32.62 -10.59 14.91
CA PRO A 357 -31.77 -10.44 13.72
C PRO A 357 -30.51 -11.31 13.87
N PHE A 358 -30.19 -12.12 12.86
CA PHE A 358 -29.05 -13.06 12.97
C PHE A 358 -28.25 -13.29 11.68
N ALA A 359 -28.80 -12.94 10.52
CA ALA A 359 -28.14 -13.08 9.23
C ALA A 359 -28.62 -11.97 8.30
N THR A 360 -28.13 -11.96 7.06
CA THR A 360 -28.74 -11.15 6.02
C THR A 360 -29.67 -11.98 5.14
N ARG A 361 -30.62 -11.31 4.48
CA ARG A 361 -31.57 -11.96 3.57
C ARG A 361 -30.85 -12.82 2.54
N ARG A 362 -29.78 -12.28 1.94
CA ARG A 362 -29.03 -12.97 0.91
C ARG A 362 -28.24 -14.18 1.40
N VAL A 363 -27.69 -14.14 2.62
CA VAL A 363 -27.04 -15.32 3.20
C VAL A 363 -28.04 -16.46 3.32
N ILE A 364 -29.25 -16.18 3.79
CA ILE A 364 -30.31 -17.17 3.92
C ILE A 364 -30.73 -17.72 2.56
N ASP A 365 -30.94 -16.84 1.58
CA ASP A 365 -31.35 -17.25 0.24
C ASP A 365 -30.27 -18.11 -0.44
N ASN A 366 -28.99 -17.73 -0.33
CA ASN A 366 -27.87 -18.53 -0.84
C ASN A 366 -27.74 -19.91 -0.16
N ILE A 367 -28.00 -19.98 1.15
CA ILE A 367 -27.98 -21.25 1.90
C ILE A 367 -29.13 -22.15 1.43
N LEU A 368 -30.33 -21.59 1.29
CA LEU A 368 -31.51 -22.32 0.81
C LEU A 368 -31.29 -22.84 -0.61
N ASP A 369 -30.74 -22.03 -1.51
CA ASP A 369 -30.44 -22.42 -2.89
C ASP A 369 -29.40 -23.54 -2.95
N LYS A 370 -28.27 -23.38 -2.23
CA LYS A 370 -27.19 -24.39 -2.21
C LYS A 370 -27.62 -25.72 -1.57
N LEU A 371 -28.54 -25.69 -0.61
CA LEU A 371 -28.99 -26.89 0.11
C LEU A 371 -30.29 -27.49 -0.44
N SER A 372 -30.94 -26.84 -1.40
CA SER A 372 -32.21 -27.27 -2.00
C SER A 372 -32.21 -28.72 -2.51
N GLY A 373 -31.07 -29.17 -3.07
CA GLY A 373 -30.88 -30.53 -3.58
C GLY A 373 -30.34 -31.56 -2.57
N HIS A 374 -30.04 -31.17 -1.33
CA HIS A 374 -29.44 -32.07 -0.34
C HIS A 374 -30.53 -32.88 0.39
N ALA A 375 -30.34 -34.20 0.54
CA ALA A 375 -31.34 -35.12 1.09
C ALA A 375 -31.83 -34.71 2.50
N MET A 376 -30.94 -34.11 3.31
CA MET A 376 -31.25 -33.64 4.66
C MET A 376 -32.20 -32.43 4.75
N PHE A 377 -32.42 -31.69 3.66
CA PHE A 377 -33.19 -30.42 3.65
C PHE A 377 -34.42 -30.49 2.76
N GLN A 378 -35.00 -31.68 2.61
CA GLN A 378 -36.20 -31.88 1.78
C GLN A 378 -37.51 -31.58 2.51
N SER A 379 -37.54 -31.64 3.85
CA SER A 379 -38.73 -31.30 4.62
C SER A 379 -38.84 -29.78 4.85
N ASP A 380 -40.06 -29.27 4.89
CA ASP A 380 -40.32 -27.85 5.14
C ASP A 380 -39.81 -27.41 6.51
N ARG A 381 -39.89 -28.28 7.53
CA ARG A 381 -39.34 -28.02 8.86
C ARG A 381 -37.81 -27.86 8.83
N ALA A 382 -37.09 -28.70 8.08
CA ALA A 382 -35.64 -28.58 7.93
C ALA A 382 -35.25 -27.28 7.19
N ARG A 383 -36.03 -26.85 6.18
CA ARG A 383 -35.82 -25.55 5.50
C ARG A 383 -36.13 -24.36 6.40
N GLN A 384 -37.17 -24.44 7.22
CA GLN A 384 -37.51 -23.40 8.21
C GLN A 384 -36.42 -23.27 9.28
N ARG A 385 -35.79 -24.37 9.70
CA ARG A 385 -34.67 -24.36 10.65
C ARG A 385 -33.45 -23.58 10.16
N LEU A 386 -33.23 -23.51 8.84
CA LEU A 386 -32.19 -22.65 8.25
C LEU A 386 -32.47 -21.16 8.45
N GLN A 387 -33.75 -20.79 8.61
CA GLN A 387 -34.25 -19.43 8.84
C GLN A 387 -34.45 -19.09 10.34
N MET A 388 -33.96 -19.95 11.24
CA MET A 388 -33.97 -19.72 12.69
C MET A 388 -32.60 -19.29 13.19
N CYS A 389 -32.57 -18.44 14.23
CA CYS A 389 -31.33 -18.07 14.94
C CYS A 389 -30.71 -19.28 15.63
N GLU A 390 -29.49 -19.14 16.12
CA GLU A 390 -28.73 -20.17 16.82
C GLU A 390 -29.50 -20.81 17.98
N ASP A 391 -30.23 -20.01 18.76
CA ASP A 391 -31.00 -20.48 19.92
C ASP A 391 -32.24 -21.27 19.48
N CYS A 392 -33.07 -20.68 18.60
CA CYS A 392 -34.30 -21.32 18.11
C CYS A 392 -34.01 -22.57 17.28
N ARG A 393 -32.88 -22.59 16.55
CA ARG A 393 -32.43 -23.75 15.77
C ARG A 393 -32.14 -24.95 16.67
N VAL A 394 -31.48 -24.73 17.81
CA VAL A 394 -31.20 -25.80 18.79
C VAL A 394 -32.51 -26.29 19.42
N ILE A 395 -33.40 -25.39 19.81
CA ILE A 395 -34.71 -25.75 20.40
C ILE A 395 -35.52 -26.62 19.43
N ASP A 396 -35.65 -26.19 18.17
CA ASP A 396 -36.40 -26.95 17.18
C ASP A 396 -35.76 -28.31 16.85
N ALA A 397 -34.42 -28.39 16.81
CA ALA A 397 -33.71 -29.64 16.56
C ALA A 397 -33.92 -30.68 17.68
N VAL A 398 -34.00 -30.24 18.94
CA VAL A 398 -34.29 -31.13 20.09
C VAL A 398 -35.76 -31.57 20.09
N GLN A 399 -36.67 -30.75 19.58
CA GLN A 399 -38.09 -31.04 19.47
C GLN A 399 -38.47 -31.81 18.18
N ASP A 400 -37.48 -32.25 17.41
CA ASP A 400 -37.65 -32.98 16.16
C ASP A 400 -37.38 -34.49 16.37
N ALA A 401 -38.47 -35.24 16.51
CA ALA A 401 -38.42 -36.68 16.74
C ALA A 401 -37.78 -37.46 15.57
N GLU A 402 -37.88 -36.96 14.33
CA GLU A 402 -37.26 -37.59 13.14
C GLU A 402 -35.74 -37.32 13.08
N ALA A 403 -35.30 -36.13 13.51
CA ALA A 403 -33.87 -35.82 13.64
C ALA A 403 -33.18 -36.60 14.79
N MET A 404 -33.88 -36.82 15.90
CA MET A 404 -33.40 -37.68 16.99
C MET A 404 -33.28 -39.15 16.56
N GLN A 405 -34.24 -39.66 15.77
CA GLN A 405 -34.21 -41.06 15.28
C GLN A 405 -33.14 -41.30 14.19
N SER A 406 -32.76 -40.28 13.43
CA SER A 406 -31.72 -40.38 12.38
C SER A 406 -30.27 -40.24 12.89
N GLY A 407 -30.06 -40.17 14.22
CA GLY A 407 -28.72 -40.22 14.83
C GLY A 407 -27.91 -38.92 14.76
N LEU A 408 -28.55 -37.78 14.50
CA LEU A 408 -27.89 -36.51 14.21
C LEU A 408 -27.22 -35.80 15.40
N LEU A 409 -27.28 -36.34 16.62
CA LEU A 409 -26.78 -35.64 17.82
C LEU A 409 -25.42 -36.12 18.35
N PHE A 410 -24.88 -37.25 17.91
CA PHE A 410 -23.56 -37.68 18.37
C PHE A 410 -22.79 -38.42 17.28
N GLY A 411 -21.92 -37.69 16.56
CA GLY A 411 -20.85 -38.26 15.75
C GLY A 411 -19.79 -38.93 16.63
N GLY A 412 -20.14 -40.02 17.30
CA GLY A 412 -19.21 -40.91 17.98
C GLY A 412 -18.75 -42.00 17.02
N ARG A 413 -17.71 -41.73 16.22
CA ARG A 413 -16.96 -42.81 15.57
C ARG A 413 -16.30 -43.61 16.71
N PRO A 414 -16.58 -44.91 16.91
CA PRO A 414 -15.89 -45.66 17.95
C PRO A 414 -14.37 -45.64 17.66
N PRO A 415 -13.52 -45.55 18.68
CA PRO A 415 -12.07 -45.55 18.46
C PRO A 415 -11.69 -46.86 17.77
N LYS A 416 -11.03 -46.75 16.62
CA LYS A 416 -10.44 -47.91 15.97
C LYS A 416 -9.35 -48.46 16.90
N THR A 417 -9.60 -49.63 17.47
CA THR A 417 -8.54 -50.43 18.11
C THR A 417 -7.54 -50.81 17.02
N ASN A 418 -6.28 -50.41 17.21
CA ASN A 418 -5.17 -50.87 16.39
C ASN A 418 -4.96 -52.37 16.66
N ASP A 419 -5.51 -53.22 15.80
CA ASP A 419 -5.01 -54.59 15.67
C ASP A 419 -3.63 -54.54 15.00
N ARG A 420 -2.59 -54.48 15.83
CA ARG A 420 -1.27 -54.97 15.45
C ARG A 420 -1.33 -56.49 15.47
N GLN A 421 -1.36 -57.09 14.29
CA GLN A 421 -0.97 -58.49 14.12
C GLN A 421 0.40 -58.54 13.43
N SER A 422 1.35 -59.10 14.19
CA SER A 422 2.54 -59.88 13.81
C SER A 422 3.34 -59.49 12.57
#